data_AF-A0A847ABZ6-F1
#
_entry.id   AF-A0A847ABZ6-F1
#
_cell.length_a   1.000
_cell.length_b   1.000
_cell.length_c   1.000
_cell.angle_alpha   90.00
_cell.angle_beta   90.00
_cell.angle_gamma   90.00
#
_symmetry.space_group_name_H-M   'P 1'
#
loop_
_entity.id
_entity.type
_entity.pdbx_description
1 polymer ?
#
loop_
_entity_poly.entity_id
_entity_poly.type
_entity_poly.pdbx_seq_one_letter_code
_entity_poly.pdbx_strand_id
1 'polypeptide(L)'
;MELPEYADGMWPLLSNVKRPSRYAGCEFGAPPPKAGEKGLVRVCLAFPDVYEIGMSYLGFQILYFLLKSLPYADGERAYCPWTDMETMLRESGTPLASIESDRPLHAFDVVGFTLQYELSYTNILTMLDLGEIPLLSEERGENHPLVAAGGPGAFAPEPLAPFVDFFCVGEGEELFPEALKVLSEMKGRPRRERLEALAE
;
A
#
# COMPACT_ATOMS: atom_id res chain seq x y z
N MET A 1 -33.54 -14.43 1.95
CA MET A 1 -32.31 -14.90 2.62
C MET A 1 -31.35 -13.74 2.55
N GLU A 2 -31.17 -13.01 3.65
CA GLU A 2 -30.17 -11.94 3.70
C GLU A 2 -28.81 -12.61 3.87
N LEU A 3 -28.02 -12.63 2.79
CA LEU A 3 -26.62 -13.02 2.88
C LEU A 3 -25.82 -11.77 3.26
N PRO A 4 -25.08 -11.77 4.39
CA PRO A 4 -24.27 -10.63 4.83
C PRO A 4 -23.28 -10.16 3.76
N GLU A 5 -22.87 -11.06 2.86
CA GLU A 5 -22.00 -10.80 1.71
C GLU A 5 -22.58 -9.74 0.76
N TYR A 6 -23.90 -9.60 0.65
CA TYR A 6 -24.54 -8.58 -0.19
C TYR A 6 -24.57 -7.19 0.46
N ALA A 7 -24.24 -7.09 1.75
CA ALA A 7 -24.07 -5.82 2.44
C ALA A 7 -22.64 -5.27 2.30
N ASP A 8 -21.72 -6.07 1.75
CA ASP A 8 -20.38 -5.64 1.38
C ASP A 8 -20.41 -4.82 0.09
N GLY A 9 -19.92 -3.58 0.14
CA GLY A 9 -19.84 -2.68 -1.01
C GLY A 9 -18.94 -3.22 -2.15
N MET A 10 -18.04 -4.15 -1.84
CA MET A 10 -17.14 -4.77 -2.81
C MET A 10 -17.82 -5.87 -3.64
N TRP A 11 -18.82 -6.57 -3.07
CA TRP A 11 -19.45 -7.72 -3.72
C TRP A 11 -20.06 -7.42 -5.10
N PRO A 12 -20.84 -6.32 -5.30
CA PRO A 12 -21.34 -5.95 -6.62
C PRO A 12 -20.22 -5.74 -7.64
N LEU A 13 -19.07 -5.22 -7.21
CA LEU A 13 -17.91 -5.01 -8.07
C LEU A 13 -17.28 -6.33 -8.50
N LEU A 14 -17.05 -7.24 -7.53
CA LEU A 14 -16.49 -8.57 -7.80
C LEU A 14 -17.36 -9.40 -8.75
N SER A 15 -18.69 -9.31 -8.65
CA SER A 15 -19.58 -10.06 -9.53
C SER A 15 -19.56 -9.63 -11.01
N ASN A 16 -19.08 -8.41 -11.29
CA ASN A 16 -19.13 -7.81 -12.63
C ASN A 16 -17.75 -7.61 -13.28
N VAL A 17 -16.66 -7.72 -12.52
CA VAL A 17 -15.29 -7.64 -13.07
C VAL A 17 -14.92 -8.92 -13.83
N LYS A 18 -14.04 -8.82 -14.83
CA LYS A 18 -13.63 -9.99 -15.63
C LYS A 18 -12.84 -11.04 -14.85
N ARG A 19 -12.07 -10.61 -13.83
CA ARG A 19 -11.19 -11.48 -13.02
C ARG A 19 -11.32 -11.19 -11.52
N PRO A 20 -12.40 -11.63 -10.86
CA PRO A 20 -12.64 -11.36 -9.44
C PRO A 20 -11.56 -11.93 -8.51
N SER A 21 -10.89 -13.01 -8.92
CA SER A 21 -9.82 -13.64 -8.15
C SER A 21 -8.63 -12.72 -7.86
N ARG A 22 -8.47 -11.60 -8.58
CA ARG A 22 -7.45 -10.58 -8.31
C ARG A 22 -7.71 -9.76 -7.05
N TYR A 23 -8.96 -9.76 -6.58
CA TYR A 23 -9.46 -8.82 -5.58
C TYR A 23 -10.11 -9.52 -4.39
N ALA A 24 -10.49 -10.79 -4.52
CA ALA A 24 -11.24 -11.54 -3.51
C ALA A 24 -10.48 -11.80 -2.19
N GLY A 25 -9.15 -11.60 -2.17
CA GLY A 25 -8.33 -11.85 -0.98
C GLY A 25 -8.30 -13.33 -0.55
N CYS A 26 -8.22 -13.56 0.77
CA CYS A 26 -8.27 -14.88 1.42
C CYS A 26 -7.22 -15.90 0.93
N GLU A 27 -6.01 -15.43 0.61
CA GLU A 27 -4.91 -16.30 0.20
C GLU A 27 -4.56 -17.34 1.27
N PHE A 28 -4.35 -18.59 0.83
CA PHE A 28 -3.93 -19.64 1.73
C PHE A 28 -2.54 -19.33 2.33
N GLY A 29 -2.46 -19.36 3.66
CA GLY A 29 -1.21 -19.10 4.39
C GLY A 29 -0.90 -17.62 4.62
N ALA A 30 -1.76 -16.69 4.17
CA ALA A 30 -1.63 -15.29 4.53
C ALA A 30 -1.84 -15.09 6.04
N PRO A 31 -0.88 -14.49 6.77
CA PRO A 31 -1.08 -14.17 8.18
C PRO A 31 -2.20 -13.13 8.35
N PRO A 32 -3.11 -13.30 9.33
CA PRO A 32 -4.19 -12.33 9.54
C PRO A 32 -3.62 -10.95 9.92
N PRO A 33 -4.38 -9.86 9.71
CA PRO A 33 -4.03 -8.55 10.23
C PRO A 33 -3.84 -8.59 11.75
N LYS A 34 -2.84 -7.85 12.25
CA LYS A 34 -2.54 -7.75 13.68
C LYS A 34 -3.56 -6.85 14.37
N ALA A 35 -3.81 -7.15 15.65
CA ALA A 35 -4.62 -6.28 16.50
C ALA A 35 -3.95 -4.90 16.65
N GLY A 36 -4.74 -3.84 16.79
CA GLY A 36 -4.27 -2.46 16.90
C GLY A 36 -3.57 -2.16 18.24
N GLU A 37 -2.38 -2.70 18.42
CA GLU A 37 -1.52 -2.43 19.59
C GLU A 37 -0.91 -1.02 19.52
N LYS A 38 -0.58 -0.45 20.69
CA LYS A 38 0.00 0.89 20.77
C LYS A 38 1.36 0.93 20.08
N GLY A 39 1.51 1.83 19.11
CA GLY A 39 2.75 2.01 18.36
C GLY A 39 2.82 1.19 17.07
N LEU A 40 1.91 0.24 16.84
CA LEU A 40 1.88 -0.57 15.62
C LEU A 40 1.73 0.31 14.38
N VAL A 41 2.66 0.20 13.43
CA VAL A 41 2.62 0.88 12.13
C VAL A 41 1.91 -0.01 11.11
N ARG A 42 0.79 0.47 10.56
CA ARG A 42 0.05 -0.21 9.49
C ARG A 42 0.65 0.20 8.15
N VAL A 43 1.14 -0.79 7.42
CA VAL A 43 1.81 -0.60 6.14
C VAL A 43 0.99 -1.28 5.05
N CYS A 44 0.68 -0.57 3.98
CA CYS A 44 0.25 -1.18 2.74
C CYS A 44 1.45 -1.30 1.80
N LEU A 45 1.88 -2.52 1.52
CA LEU A 45 2.78 -2.82 0.41
C LEU A 45 1.97 -2.77 -0.89
N ALA A 46 2.17 -1.72 -1.68
CA ALA A 46 1.47 -1.48 -2.92
C ALA A 46 2.34 -1.92 -4.12
N PHE A 47 1.82 -2.82 -4.93
CA PHE A 47 2.46 -3.25 -6.16
C PHE A 47 1.84 -2.52 -7.36
N PRO A 48 2.62 -1.74 -8.14
CA PRO A 48 2.08 -0.90 -9.23
C PRO A 48 1.79 -1.69 -10.52
N ASP A 49 1.20 -2.88 -10.39
CA ASP A 49 0.75 -3.75 -11.47
C ASP A 49 -0.32 -4.71 -10.93
N VAL A 50 -0.93 -5.51 -11.80
CA VAL A 50 -1.96 -6.47 -11.41
C VAL A 50 -1.43 -7.56 -10.49
N TYR A 51 -2.36 -8.10 -9.71
CA TYR A 51 -2.16 -9.18 -8.75
C TYR A 51 -1.24 -10.31 -9.25
N GLU A 52 -1.48 -10.85 -10.45
CA GLU A 52 -0.69 -11.99 -10.95
C GLU A 52 0.80 -11.65 -11.14
N ILE A 53 1.11 -10.41 -11.52
CA ILE A 53 2.49 -9.93 -11.68
C ILE A 53 3.13 -9.74 -10.30
N GLY A 54 2.44 -9.05 -9.39
CA GLY A 54 2.98 -8.77 -8.06
C GLY A 54 3.14 -10.03 -7.19
N MET A 55 2.23 -10.99 -7.29
CA MET A 55 2.35 -12.29 -6.61
C MET A 55 3.49 -13.14 -7.16
N SER A 56 3.84 -12.98 -8.43
CA SER A 56 4.97 -13.69 -9.03
C SER A 56 6.32 -13.07 -8.66
N TYR A 57 6.34 -11.93 -7.96
CA TYR A 57 7.56 -11.23 -7.59
C TYR A 57 8.04 -11.61 -6.18
N LEU A 58 9.10 -12.42 -6.13
CA LEU A 58 9.63 -12.99 -4.88
C LEU A 58 10.04 -11.93 -3.86
N GLY A 59 10.72 -10.86 -4.27
CA GLY A 59 11.17 -9.81 -3.33
C GLY A 59 10.01 -9.13 -2.59
N PHE A 60 8.86 -8.99 -3.24
CA PHE A 60 7.65 -8.43 -2.61
C PHE A 60 7.04 -9.41 -1.60
N GLN A 61 7.08 -10.71 -1.89
CA GLN A 61 6.66 -11.74 -0.93
C GLN A 61 7.58 -11.79 0.29
N ILE A 62 8.90 -11.71 0.09
CA ILE A 62 9.88 -11.67 1.18
C ILE A 62 9.61 -10.46 2.07
N LEU A 63 9.47 -9.27 1.47
CA LEU A 63 9.19 -8.05 2.21
C LEU A 63 7.86 -8.15 2.98
N TYR A 64 6.81 -8.71 2.37
CA TYR A 64 5.53 -8.92 3.04
C TYR A 64 5.66 -9.79 4.29
N PHE A 65 6.29 -10.97 4.18
CA PHE A 65 6.47 -11.86 5.34
C PHE A 65 7.42 -11.26 6.38
N LEU A 66 8.43 -10.51 5.95
CA LEU A 66 9.30 -9.75 6.85
C LEU A 66 8.48 -8.76 7.67
N LEU A 67 7.65 -7.92 7.04
CA LEU A 67 6.78 -6.98 7.77
C LEU A 67 5.82 -7.69 8.73
N LYS A 68 5.23 -8.80 8.29
CA LYS A 68 4.37 -9.63 9.16
C LYS A 68 5.11 -10.17 10.38
N SER A 69 6.43 -10.39 10.30
CA SER A 69 7.24 -10.85 11.43
C SER A 69 7.60 -9.77 12.45
N LEU A 70 7.56 -8.48 12.08
CA LEU A 70 7.99 -7.37 12.94
C LEU A 70 7.00 -7.13 14.09
N PRO A 71 7.44 -6.96 15.34
CA PRO A 71 6.51 -6.71 16.46
C PRO A 71 5.86 -5.31 16.43
N TYR A 72 6.44 -4.36 15.67
CA TYR A 72 6.02 -2.96 15.63
C TYR A 72 5.37 -2.55 14.30
N ALA A 73 5.21 -3.48 13.35
CA ALA A 73 4.56 -3.21 12.07
C ALA A 73 3.61 -4.34 11.65
N ASP A 74 2.61 -3.99 10.85
CA ASP A 74 1.75 -4.96 10.16
C ASP A 74 1.62 -4.58 8.69
N GLY A 75 2.01 -5.51 7.82
CA GLY A 75 1.96 -5.34 6.37
C GLY A 75 0.69 -5.94 5.78
N GLU A 76 0.01 -5.20 4.93
CA GLU A 76 -1.04 -5.69 4.04
C GLU A 76 -0.66 -5.34 2.60
N ARG A 77 -1.30 -5.94 1.60
CA ARG A 77 -0.94 -5.80 0.20
C ARG A 77 -2.07 -5.16 -0.59
N ALA A 78 -1.69 -4.34 -1.57
CA ALA A 78 -2.59 -3.83 -2.59
C ALA A 78 -1.91 -3.90 -3.95
N TYR A 79 -2.72 -4.00 -5.00
CA TYR A 79 -2.27 -4.13 -6.38
C TYR A 79 -3.01 -3.12 -7.24
N CYS A 80 -2.38 -2.65 -8.32
CA CYS A 80 -3.08 -1.79 -9.26
C CYS A 80 -4.22 -2.58 -9.90
N PRO A 81 -5.47 -2.07 -9.86
CA PRO A 81 -6.56 -2.74 -10.52
C PRO A 81 -6.36 -2.71 -12.04
N TRP A 82 -6.90 -3.70 -12.73
CA TRP A 82 -7.08 -3.63 -14.18
C TRP A 82 -8.15 -2.60 -14.54
N THR A 83 -8.17 -2.19 -15.81
CA THR A 83 -8.99 -1.07 -16.29
C THR A 83 -10.50 -1.24 -16.08
N ASP A 84 -11.01 -2.48 -16.05
CA ASP A 84 -12.42 -2.76 -15.76
C ASP A 84 -12.75 -2.51 -14.29
N MET A 85 -11.95 -3.04 -13.36
CA MET A 85 -12.12 -2.76 -11.93
C MET A 85 -11.86 -1.28 -11.60
N GLU A 86 -10.84 -0.66 -12.19
CA GLU A 86 -10.57 0.77 -12.00
C GLU A 86 -11.81 1.61 -12.35
N THR A 87 -12.42 1.35 -13.51
CA THR A 87 -13.64 2.06 -13.94
C THR A 87 -14.74 1.93 -12.90
N MET A 88 -14.95 0.72 -12.39
CA MET A 88 -16.01 0.44 -11.42
C MET A 88 -15.75 1.04 -10.04
N LEU A 89 -14.50 1.06 -9.57
CA LEU A 89 -14.11 1.75 -8.33
C LEU A 89 -14.41 3.25 -8.44
N ARG A 90 -14.04 3.87 -9.57
CA ARG A 90 -14.30 5.29 -9.85
C ARG A 90 -15.80 5.61 -9.91
N GLU A 91 -16.59 4.80 -10.61
CA GLU A 91 -18.03 5.01 -10.76
C GLU A 91 -18.78 4.83 -9.44
N SER A 92 -18.34 3.90 -8.60
CA SER A 92 -18.96 3.63 -7.29
C SER A 92 -18.47 4.56 -6.18
N GLY A 93 -17.34 5.26 -6.38
CA GLY A 93 -16.65 6.00 -5.32
C GLY A 93 -16.06 5.08 -4.24
N THR A 94 -15.81 3.82 -4.56
CA THR A 94 -15.19 2.87 -3.62
C THR A 94 -13.68 3.04 -3.66
N PRO A 95 -13.01 3.32 -2.54
CA PRO A 95 -11.56 3.51 -2.53
C PRO A 95 -10.84 2.17 -2.77
N LEU A 96 -9.65 2.25 -3.36
CA LEU A 96 -8.73 1.11 -3.43
C LEU A 96 -8.32 0.71 -2.02
N ALA A 97 -8.36 -0.60 -1.77
CA ALA A 97 -8.14 -1.18 -0.45
C ALA A 97 -7.14 -2.35 -0.50
N SER A 98 -6.65 -2.74 0.68
CA SER A 98 -5.83 -3.94 0.83
C SER A 98 -6.62 -5.23 0.66
N ILE A 99 -5.97 -6.27 0.16
CA ILE A 99 -6.61 -7.57 -0.10
C ILE A 99 -6.84 -8.40 1.17
N GLU A 100 -6.15 -8.09 2.28
CA GLU A 100 -6.27 -8.85 3.52
C GLU A 100 -7.45 -8.42 4.40
N SER A 101 -7.82 -7.14 4.37
CA SER A 101 -8.82 -6.60 5.31
C SER A 101 -9.73 -5.53 4.73
N ASP A 102 -9.69 -5.33 3.41
CA ASP A 102 -10.44 -4.27 2.72
C ASP A 102 -10.21 -2.89 3.34
N ARG A 103 -9.02 -2.65 3.89
CA ARG A 103 -8.65 -1.35 4.45
C ARG A 103 -8.33 -0.39 3.32
N PRO A 104 -9.00 0.78 3.21
CA PRO A 104 -8.66 1.80 2.21
C PRO A 104 -7.20 2.28 2.37
N LEU A 105 -6.54 2.61 1.25
CA LEU A 105 -5.13 3.02 1.29
C LEU A 105 -4.87 4.26 2.16
N HIS A 106 -5.78 5.25 2.15
CA HIS A 106 -5.67 6.44 3.00
C HIS A 106 -5.72 6.13 4.51
N ALA A 107 -6.18 4.94 4.92
CA ALA A 107 -6.31 4.54 6.32
C ALA A 107 -5.07 3.80 6.87
N PHE A 108 -4.01 3.68 6.07
CA PHE A 108 -2.71 3.18 6.52
C PHE A 108 -1.84 4.30 7.09
N ASP A 109 -0.80 3.93 7.83
CA ASP A 109 0.24 4.89 8.25
C ASP A 109 1.27 5.10 7.14
N VAL A 110 1.54 4.03 6.38
CA VAL A 110 2.50 4.03 5.28
C VAL A 110 1.92 3.26 4.09
N VAL A 111 2.04 3.81 2.88
CA VAL A 111 1.83 3.09 1.62
C VAL A 111 3.17 3.01 0.90
N GLY A 112 3.74 1.81 0.82
CA GLY A 112 5.07 1.57 0.23
C GLY A 112 4.96 0.96 -1.16
N PHE A 113 5.50 1.63 -2.17
CA PHE A 113 5.53 1.17 -3.56
C PHE A 113 6.85 0.49 -3.92
N THR A 114 6.78 -0.62 -4.67
CA THR A 114 7.94 -1.24 -5.30
C THR A 114 8.14 -0.74 -6.73
N LEU A 115 9.26 -0.08 -7.01
CA LEU A 115 9.62 0.51 -8.29
C LEU A 115 10.45 -0.48 -9.12
N GLN A 116 9.76 -1.37 -9.84
CA GLN A 116 10.45 -2.38 -10.65
C GLN A 116 10.99 -1.83 -11.96
N TYR A 117 10.21 -0.99 -12.62
CA TYR A 117 10.51 -0.39 -13.91
C TYR A 117 9.61 0.83 -14.13
N GLU A 118 10.05 1.75 -14.96
CA GLU A 118 9.50 3.10 -15.13
C GLU A 118 8.11 3.10 -15.76
N LEU A 119 7.78 2.09 -16.57
CA LEU A 119 6.47 1.96 -17.22
C LEU A 119 5.32 1.75 -16.22
N SER A 120 5.62 1.39 -14.97
CA SER A 120 4.62 1.21 -13.91
C SER A 120 4.32 2.50 -13.13
N TYR A 121 5.02 3.61 -13.39
CA TYR A 121 4.90 4.82 -12.56
C TYR A 121 3.51 5.47 -12.65
N THR A 122 2.84 5.40 -13.79
CA THR A 122 1.46 5.88 -13.91
C THR A 122 0.49 5.07 -13.05
N ASN A 123 0.77 3.78 -12.84
CA ASN A 123 -0.06 2.94 -11.97
C ASN A 123 0.05 3.36 -10.51
N ILE A 124 1.21 3.87 -10.07
CA ILE A 124 1.36 4.48 -8.74
C ILE A 124 0.39 5.64 -8.59
N LEU A 125 0.31 6.53 -9.59
CA LEU A 125 -0.62 7.67 -9.58
C LEU A 125 -2.08 7.20 -9.56
N THR A 126 -2.42 6.18 -10.36
CA THR A 126 -3.75 5.55 -10.32
C THR A 126 -4.07 5.01 -8.93
N MET A 127 -3.13 4.32 -8.28
CA MET A 127 -3.34 3.75 -6.95
C MET A 127 -3.47 4.83 -5.86
N LEU A 128 -2.71 5.92 -5.94
CA LEU A 128 -2.85 7.06 -5.02
C LEU A 128 -4.23 7.71 -5.15
N ASP A 129 -4.64 7.99 -6.38
CA ASP A 129 -5.92 8.61 -6.69
C ASP A 129 -7.11 7.73 -6.25
N LEU A 130 -7.12 6.45 -6.64
CA LEU A 130 -8.14 5.50 -6.18
C LEU A 130 -8.08 5.26 -4.66
N GLY A 131 -6.90 5.38 -4.05
CA GLY A 131 -6.69 5.24 -2.62
C GLY A 131 -7.11 6.47 -1.80
N GLU A 132 -7.58 7.54 -2.46
CA GLU A 132 -7.90 8.84 -1.89
C GLU A 132 -6.71 9.50 -1.18
N ILE A 133 -5.52 9.34 -1.74
CA ILE A 133 -4.28 9.96 -1.27
C ILE A 133 -3.91 11.08 -2.25
N PRO A 134 -3.72 12.34 -1.79
CA PRO A 134 -3.28 13.42 -2.66
C PRO A 134 -2.04 13.03 -3.48
N LEU A 135 -2.08 13.33 -4.78
CA LEU A 135 -1.02 12.94 -5.69
C LEU A 135 0.30 13.56 -5.29
N LEU A 136 0.32 14.89 -5.09
CA LEU A 136 1.53 15.60 -4.73
C LEU A 136 1.82 15.44 -3.24
N SER A 137 3.08 15.15 -2.91
CA SER A 137 3.55 15.01 -1.53
C SER A 137 3.26 16.26 -0.70
N GLU A 138 3.37 17.45 -1.29
CA GLU A 138 3.13 18.74 -0.63
C GLU A 138 1.66 18.98 -0.25
N GLU A 139 0.72 18.27 -0.88
CA GLU A 139 -0.72 18.37 -0.59
C GLU A 139 -1.16 17.44 0.57
N ARG A 140 -0.26 16.57 1.05
CA ARG A 140 -0.58 15.60 2.11
C ARG A 140 -0.42 16.20 3.50
N GLY A 141 -1.54 16.34 4.20
CA GLY A 141 -1.60 16.69 5.63
C GLY A 141 -1.42 15.51 6.60
N GLU A 142 -1.62 15.79 7.90
CA GLU A 142 -1.43 14.83 9.01
C GLU A 142 -2.31 13.58 8.95
N ASN A 143 -3.46 13.66 8.27
CA ASN A 143 -4.42 12.56 8.16
C ASN A 143 -4.13 11.61 6.99
N HIS A 144 -3.10 11.88 6.19
CA HIS A 144 -2.72 11.03 5.06
C HIS A 144 -1.54 10.12 5.42
N PRO A 145 -1.44 8.93 4.80
CA PRO A 145 -0.28 8.07 4.96
C PRO A 145 1.00 8.76 4.49
N LEU A 146 2.13 8.26 4.97
CA LEU A 146 3.42 8.48 4.30
C LEU A 146 3.50 7.55 3.08
N VAL A 147 3.80 8.10 1.91
CA VAL A 147 4.07 7.34 0.69
C VAL A 147 5.56 7.10 0.59
N ALA A 148 5.94 5.85 0.64
CA ALA A 148 7.32 5.40 0.49
C ALA A 148 7.49 4.73 -0.88
N ALA A 149 8.71 4.76 -1.43
CA ALA A 149 9.04 3.97 -2.62
C ALA A 149 10.44 3.36 -2.53
N GLY A 150 10.60 2.15 -3.04
CA GLY A 150 11.87 1.43 -3.05
C GLY A 150 12.04 0.53 -4.27
N GLY A 151 13.11 -0.25 -4.33
CA GLY A 151 13.44 -1.10 -5.49
C GLY A 151 14.32 -0.39 -6.52
N PRO A 152 14.66 -1.05 -7.66
CA PRO A 152 15.64 -0.54 -8.62
C PRO A 152 15.33 0.87 -9.15
N GLY A 153 14.06 1.23 -9.35
CA GLY A 153 13.67 2.56 -9.81
C GLY A 153 13.97 3.69 -8.80
N ALA A 154 14.19 3.37 -7.52
CA ALA A 154 14.54 4.36 -6.50
C ALA A 154 15.95 4.95 -6.70
N PHE A 155 16.81 4.33 -7.53
CA PHE A 155 18.10 4.91 -7.94
C PHE A 155 17.96 6.08 -8.94
N ALA A 156 16.78 6.25 -9.54
CA ALA A 156 16.43 7.39 -10.38
C ALA A 156 15.10 8.01 -9.90
N PRO A 157 15.09 8.63 -8.70
CA PRO A 157 13.85 9.00 -8.01
C PRO A 157 13.17 10.25 -8.61
N GLU A 158 13.90 11.08 -9.36
CA GLU A 158 13.45 12.39 -9.85
C GLU A 158 12.05 12.39 -10.49
N PRO A 159 11.68 11.43 -11.37
CA PRO A 159 10.34 11.41 -11.98
C PRO A 159 9.20 11.22 -10.97
N LEU A 160 9.48 10.57 -9.83
CA LEU A 160 8.51 10.27 -8.78
C LEU A 160 8.65 11.16 -7.54
N ALA A 161 9.71 11.96 -7.45
CA ALA A 161 9.99 12.82 -6.30
C ALA A 161 8.81 13.74 -5.89
N PRO A 162 8.03 14.32 -6.81
CA PRO A 162 6.86 15.12 -6.43
C PRO A 162 5.74 14.32 -5.74
N PHE A 163 5.71 13.00 -5.90
CA PHE A 163 4.60 12.13 -5.48
C PHE A 163 4.95 11.21 -4.30
N VAL A 164 6.21 11.15 -3.89
CA VAL A 164 6.71 10.21 -2.86
C VAL A 164 7.32 11.02 -1.71
N ASP A 165 7.04 10.63 -0.48
CA ASP A 165 7.49 11.37 0.70
C ASP A 165 8.92 11.01 1.10
N PHE A 166 9.31 9.73 0.94
CA PHE A 166 10.68 9.29 1.12
C PHE A 166 10.98 8.04 0.28
N PHE A 167 12.24 7.88 -0.11
CA PHE A 167 12.71 6.74 -0.89
C PHE A 167 13.63 5.84 -0.05
N CYS A 168 13.45 4.53 -0.14
CA CYS A 168 14.39 3.54 0.39
C CYS A 168 15.32 3.10 -0.75
N VAL A 169 16.51 3.68 -0.80
CA VAL A 169 17.51 3.41 -1.86
C VAL A 169 18.52 2.38 -1.35
N GLY A 170 18.44 1.15 -1.85
CA GLY A 170 19.30 0.03 -1.45
C GLY A 170 18.49 -1.22 -1.12
N GLU A 171 18.99 -1.99 -0.14
CA GLU A 171 18.35 -3.25 0.29
C GLU A 171 17.10 -2.97 1.13
N GLY A 172 15.93 -3.14 0.53
CA GLY A 172 14.65 -2.87 1.18
C GLY A 172 14.38 -3.75 2.41
N GLU A 173 14.98 -4.94 2.47
CA GLU A 173 14.87 -5.87 3.60
C GLU A 173 15.57 -5.37 4.87
N GLU A 174 16.53 -4.47 4.74
CA GLU A 174 17.21 -3.84 5.89
C GLU A 174 16.64 -2.44 6.15
N LEU A 175 16.55 -1.61 5.10
CA LEU A 175 16.19 -0.21 5.22
C LEU A 175 14.73 0.00 5.65
N PHE A 176 13.80 -0.81 5.12
CA PHE A 176 12.38 -0.59 5.40
C PHE A 176 11.99 -0.95 6.83
N PRO A 177 12.44 -2.09 7.42
CA PRO A 177 12.24 -2.36 8.84
C PRO A 177 12.81 -1.30 9.79
N GLU A 178 13.95 -0.70 9.45
CA GLU A 178 14.55 0.40 10.23
C GLU A 178 13.68 1.66 10.16
N ALA A 179 13.26 2.07 8.97
CA ALA A 179 12.33 3.18 8.78
C ALA A 179 11.02 2.98 9.56
N LEU A 180 10.45 1.77 9.52
CA LEU A 180 9.21 1.44 10.25
C LEU A 180 9.41 1.44 11.76
N LYS A 181 10.60 1.10 12.25
CA LYS A 181 10.93 1.21 13.68
C LYS A 181 10.93 2.67 14.12
N VAL A 182 11.57 3.56 13.38
CA VAL A 182 11.54 5.01 13.63
C VAL A 182 10.10 5.52 13.63
N LEU A 183 9.29 5.14 12.63
CA LEU A 183 7.89 5.54 12.56
C LEU A 183 7.02 5.00 13.71
N SER A 184 7.32 3.80 14.20
CA SER A 184 6.68 3.23 15.40
C SER A 184 7.01 4.05 16.65
N GLU A 185 8.26 4.46 16.81
CA GLU A 185 8.71 5.29 17.94
C GLU A 185 8.15 6.72 17.86
N MET A 186 7.97 7.24 16.64
CA MET A 186 7.42 8.55 16.34
C MET A 186 5.89 8.55 16.12
N LYS A 187 5.19 7.48 16.53
CA LYS A 187 3.74 7.35 16.35
C LYS A 187 2.99 8.51 17.01
N GLY A 188 2.14 9.19 16.24
CA GLY A 188 1.35 10.34 16.71
C GLY A 188 2.12 11.67 16.77
N ARG A 189 3.38 11.70 16.34
CA ARG A 189 4.13 12.94 16.13
C ARG A 189 3.72 13.60 14.81
N PRO A 190 3.90 14.93 14.66
CA PRO A 190 3.67 15.63 13.41
C PRO A 190 4.39 14.97 12.24
N ARG A 191 3.75 14.95 11.06
CA ARG A 191 4.26 14.38 9.81
C ARG A 191 5.67 14.86 9.49
N ARG A 192 5.93 16.15 9.65
CA ARG A 192 7.23 16.76 9.41
C ARG A 192 8.32 16.16 10.29
N GLU A 193 8.07 16.01 11.60
CA GLU A 193 9.05 15.42 12.53
C GLU A 193 9.32 13.94 12.21
N ARG A 194 8.29 13.20 11.78
CA ARG A 194 8.45 11.82 11.32
C ARG A 194 9.35 11.72 10.10
N LEU A 195 9.18 12.62 9.13
CA LEU A 195 10.01 12.66 7.91
C LEU A 195 11.44 13.13 8.20
N GLU A 196 11.63 14.12 9.08
CA GLU A 196 12.96 14.57 9.52
C GLU A 196 13.71 13.43 10.22
N ALA A 197 13.05 12.67 11.11
CA ALA A 197 13.65 11.54 11.80
C ALA A 197 14.02 10.36 10.87
N LEU A 198 13.37 10.23 9.71
CA LEU A 198 13.73 9.22 8.71
C LEU A 198 15.00 9.59 7.91
N ALA A 199 15.44 10.85 7.98
CA ALA A 199 16.61 11.35 7.25
C ALA A 199 17.90 11.35 8.08
N GLU A 200 17.83 11.02 9.37
CA GLU A 200 18.98 10.87 10.29
C GLU A 200 19.62 9.48 10.21
#